data_AF-A0AAP6RIC5-F1
#
_entry.id   AF-A0AAP6RIC5-F1
#
_cell.length_a   1.000
_cell.length_b   1.000
_cell.length_c   1.000
_cell.angle_alpha   90.00
_cell.angle_beta   90.00
_cell.angle_gamma   90.00
#
_symmetry.space_group_name_H-M   'P 1'
#
loop_
_entity.id
_entity.type
_entity.pdbx_description
1 polymer ?
#
loop_
_entity_poly.entity_id
_entity_poly.type
_entity_poly.pdbx_seq_one_letter_code
_entity_poly.pdbx_strand_id
1 'polypeptide(L)'
;MPKIKRVKKGKKLKPNVMIFCEGETEEAYLRLIKRKYSAVNIKSKLKVKTCRRQGEALVEYAVSCIRSMGKAERDNYDLFYVMYDKDEQTTESIENAVRCGQRHRPEIKTIFSNECFELWLLLHFEEVNRYMTRENLYGRLEKVLHLKDSYRNFKGAEVCKYLEEKVAIAFQNTNKNWFSPLEEMKINENPYTNFPKELYEMLAQKEVDF
;
A
#
# COMPACT_ATOMS: atom_id res chain seq x y z
N MET A 1 -35.58 -7.56 37.34
CA MET A 1 -34.81 -6.74 36.37
C MET A 1 -34.27 -7.65 35.26
N PRO A 2 -34.50 -7.35 33.98
CA PRO A 2 -33.95 -8.17 32.90
C PRO A 2 -32.44 -7.91 32.77
N LYS A 3 -31.65 -8.99 32.77
CA LYS A 3 -30.19 -8.92 32.54
C LYS A 3 -29.93 -8.58 31.07
N ILE A 4 -29.44 -7.38 30.80
CA ILE A 4 -28.95 -6.97 29.48
C ILE A 4 -27.77 -7.88 29.11
N LYS A 5 -27.98 -8.79 28.15
CA LYS A 5 -26.90 -9.57 27.55
C LYS A 5 -26.02 -8.62 26.74
N ARG A 6 -24.83 -8.32 27.25
CA ARG A 6 -23.79 -7.60 26.52
C ARG A 6 -23.43 -8.40 25.26
N VAL A 7 -23.87 -7.93 24.10
CA VAL A 7 -23.41 -8.46 22.80
C VAL A 7 -21.92 -8.17 22.72
N LYS A 8 -21.07 -9.20 22.84
CA LYS A 8 -19.64 -9.06 22.55
C LYS A 8 -19.55 -8.70 21.06
N LYS A 9 -19.30 -7.44 20.72
CA LYS A 9 -18.79 -7.06 19.39
C LYS A 9 -17.54 -7.92 19.16
N GLY A 10 -17.66 -8.97 18.35
CA GLY A 10 -16.53 -9.83 18.01
C GLY A 10 -15.40 -8.94 17.48
N LYS A 11 -14.17 -9.16 17.95
CA LYS A 11 -13.00 -8.55 17.31
C LYS A 11 -13.03 -9.02 15.85
N LYS A 12 -13.24 -8.12 14.89
CA LYS A 12 -13.02 -8.44 13.47
C LYS A 12 -11.60 -8.99 13.36
N LEU A 13 -11.46 -10.21 12.87
CA LEU A 13 -10.15 -10.79 12.57
C LEU A 13 -9.49 -9.90 11.52
N LYS A 14 -8.19 -9.68 11.66
CA LYS A 14 -7.40 -8.94 10.67
C LYS A 14 -7.43 -9.72 9.34
N PRO A 15 -7.64 -9.07 8.19
CA PRO A 15 -7.68 -9.75 6.91
C PRO A 15 -6.31 -10.37 6.58
N ASN A 16 -6.34 -11.53 5.94
CA ASN A 16 -5.18 -12.09 5.25
C ASN A 16 -5.05 -11.43 3.88
N VAL A 17 -3.88 -10.90 3.58
CA VAL A 17 -3.65 -10.03 2.42
C VAL A 17 -2.58 -10.64 1.51
N MET A 18 -2.85 -10.67 0.22
CA MET A 18 -1.88 -10.98 -0.82
C MET A 18 -1.66 -9.77 -1.71
N ILE A 19 -0.41 -9.31 -1.83
CA ILE A 19 -0.04 -8.13 -2.60
C ILE A 19 1.00 -8.52 -3.66
N PHE A 20 0.78 -8.06 -4.88
CA PHE A 20 1.73 -8.13 -5.98
C PHE A 20 2.27 -6.71 -6.21
N CYS A 21 3.54 -6.46 -5.92
CA CYS A 21 4.16 -5.15 -6.08
C CYS A 21 5.15 -5.13 -7.23
N GLU A 22 5.43 -3.96 -7.76
CA GLU A 22 6.36 -3.77 -8.86
C GLU A 22 7.82 -3.94 -8.42
N GLY A 23 8.21 -3.21 -7.38
CA GLY A 23 9.60 -3.07 -6.95
C GLY A 23 9.95 -3.64 -5.57
N GLU A 24 11.25 -3.59 -5.28
CA GLU A 24 11.84 -4.02 -4.01
C GLU A 24 11.57 -3.03 -2.87
N THR A 25 11.32 -1.75 -3.17
CA THR A 25 11.04 -0.72 -2.16
C THR A 25 9.71 -0.99 -1.47
N GLU A 26 8.67 -1.26 -2.25
CA GLU A 26 7.33 -1.63 -1.80
C GLU A 26 7.39 -2.94 -1.02
N GLU A 27 8.12 -3.93 -1.53
CA GLU A 27 8.31 -5.20 -0.84
C GLU A 27 8.95 -5.01 0.54
N ALA A 28 10.06 -4.26 0.60
CA ALA A 28 10.75 -3.97 1.85
C ALA A 28 9.84 -3.27 2.86
N TYR A 29 9.06 -2.28 2.40
CA TYR A 29 8.13 -1.56 3.25
C TYR A 29 6.97 -2.45 3.74
N LEU A 30 6.37 -3.25 2.86
CA LEU A 30 5.31 -4.18 3.25
C LEU A 30 5.81 -5.26 4.23
N ARG A 31 7.07 -5.70 4.10
CA ARG A 31 7.72 -6.59 5.09
C ARG A 31 7.95 -5.89 6.43
N LEU A 32 8.29 -4.60 6.42
CA LEU A 32 8.35 -3.76 7.63
C LEU A 32 6.97 -3.70 8.31
N ILE A 33 5.89 -3.39 7.58
CA ILE A 33 4.52 -3.37 8.10
C ILE A 33 4.14 -4.72 8.69
N LYS A 34 4.42 -5.81 7.97
CA LYS A 34 4.18 -7.17 8.46
C LYS A 34 4.85 -7.39 9.81
N ARG A 35 6.14 -7.04 9.94
CA ARG A 35 6.87 -7.20 11.20
C ARG A 35 6.24 -6.39 12.32
N LYS A 36 6.06 -5.08 12.11
CA LYS A 36 5.51 -4.14 13.10
C LYS A 36 4.17 -4.60 13.67
N TYR A 37 3.26 -5.05 12.81
CA TYR A 37 1.88 -5.37 13.19
C TYR A 37 1.60 -6.88 13.42
N SER A 38 2.58 -7.75 13.18
CA SER A 38 2.47 -9.20 13.45
C SER A 38 2.57 -9.55 14.94
N ALA A 39 3.18 -8.69 15.77
CA ALA A 39 3.39 -8.94 17.20
C ALA A 39 2.09 -8.86 18.03
N VAL A 40 1.05 -8.19 17.51
CA VAL A 40 -0.21 -7.95 18.24
C VAL A 40 -1.21 -9.09 17.97
N ASN A 41 -0.86 -10.30 18.41
CA ASN A 41 -1.72 -11.43 18.78
C ASN A 41 -2.92 -11.82 17.88
N ILE A 42 -2.89 -11.55 16.56
CA ILE A 42 -3.87 -12.04 15.59
C ILE A 42 -3.15 -12.40 14.29
N LYS A 43 -3.40 -13.64 13.81
CA LYS A 43 -2.72 -14.35 12.71
C LYS A 43 -3.01 -13.77 11.30
N SER A 44 -2.89 -12.47 11.06
CA SER A 44 -2.98 -11.97 9.68
C SER A 44 -1.75 -12.36 8.86
N LYS A 45 -1.98 -12.91 7.69
CA LYS A 45 -0.95 -13.29 6.72
C LYS A 45 -0.82 -12.18 5.67
N LEU A 46 0.28 -11.44 5.69
CA LEU A 46 0.69 -10.61 4.55
C LEU A 46 1.68 -11.39 3.68
N LYS A 47 1.30 -11.71 2.44
CA LYS A 47 2.16 -12.32 1.40
C LYS A 47 2.42 -11.28 0.32
N VAL A 48 3.70 -11.02 0.05
CA VAL A 48 4.14 -10.07 -0.97
C VAL A 48 4.81 -10.84 -2.09
N LYS A 49 4.51 -10.48 -3.34
CA LYS A 49 5.18 -10.98 -4.54
C LYS A 49 5.66 -9.80 -5.38
N THR A 50 6.98 -9.66 -5.51
CA THR A 50 7.58 -8.66 -6.39
C THR A 50 7.54 -9.15 -7.83
N CYS A 51 7.02 -8.31 -8.70
CA CYS A 51 6.69 -8.61 -10.08
C CYS A 51 7.22 -7.45 -10.93
N ARG A 52 8.21 -7.69 -11.80
CA ARG A 52 8.73 -6.64 -12.71
C ARG A 52 7.75 -6.37 -13.86
N ARG A 53 6.53 -5.94 -13.52
CA ARG A 53 5.37 -5.68 -14.38
C ARG A 53 4.59 -4.51 -13.79
N GLN A 54 3.92 -3.75 -14.65
CA GLN A 54 3.15 -2.57 -14.27
C GLN A 54 1.72 -2.63 -14.80
N GLY A 55 0.84 -1.80 -14.23
CA GLY A 55 -0.51 -1.56 -14.75
C GLY A 55 -1.30 -2.84 -14.99
N GLU A 56 -1.99 -2.91 -16.13
CA GLU A 56 -2.86 -4.04 -16.48
C GLU A 56 -2.09 -5.37 -16.58
N ALA A 57 -0.85 -5.35 -17.08
CA ALA A 57 -0.02 -6.56 -17.17
C ALA A 57 0.33 -7.15 -15.78
N LEU A 58 0.44 -6.31 -14.75
CA LEU A 58 0.58 -6.76 -13.36
C LEU A 58 -0.72 -7.36 -12.83
N VAL A 59 -1.87 -6.76 -13.17
CA VAL A 59 -3.20 -7.29 -12.80
C VAL A 59 -3.40 -8.67 -13.40
N GLU A 60 -3.19 -8.84 -14.70
CA GLU A 60 -3.35 -10.13 -15.38
C GLU A 60 -2.42 -11.20 -14.81
N TYR A 61 -1.18 -10.83 -14.49
CA TYR A 61 -0.24 -11.73 -13.83
C TYR A 61 -0.73 -12.15 -12.44
N ALA A 62 -1.24 -11.21 -11.64
CA ALA A 62 -1.83 -11.50 -10.34
C ALA A 62 -3.02 -12.45 -10.47
N VAL A 63 -3.91 -12.22 -11.45
CA VAL A 63 -5.05 -13.10 -11.77
C VAL A 63 -4.58 -14.51 -12.11
N SER A 64 -3.59 -14.64 -12.98
CA SER A 64 -3.01 -15.94 -13.37
C SER A 64 -2.42 -16.68 -12.16
N CYS A 65 -1.70 -15.97 -11.29
CA CYS A 65 -1.19 -16.51 -10.04
C CYS A 65 -2.32 -16.98 -9.12
N ILE A 66 -3.38 -16.21 -8.95
CA ILE A 66 -4.51 -16.55 -8.07
C ILE A 66 -5.31 -17.73 -8.63
N ARG A 67 -5.48 -17.81 -9.95
CA ARG A 67 -6.17 -18.92 -10.62
C ARG A 67 -5.41 -20.24 -10.53
N SER A 68 -4.08 -20.19 -10.51
CA SER A 68 -3.23 -21.39 -10.36
C SER A 68 -3.12 -21.88 -8.91
N MET A 69 -3.57 -21.10 -7.92
CA MET A 69 -3.65 -21.55 -6.53
C MET A 69 -4.75 -22.61 -6.34
N GLY A 70 -4.46 -23.61 -5.52
CA GLY A 70 -5.51 -24.52 -5.04
C GLY A 70 -6.57 -23.76 -4.22
N LYS A 71 -7.83 -24.21 -4.28
CA LYS A 71 -8.95 -23.56 -3.58
C LYS A 71 -8.64 -23.26 -2.11
N ALA A 72 -8.11 -24.25 -1.38
CA ALA A 72 -7.76 -24.09 0.03
C ALA A 72 -6.64 -23.05 0.27
N GLU A 73 -5.68 -22.89 -0.65
CA GLU A 73 -4.68 -21.82 -0.53
C GLU A 73 -5.32 -20.45 -0.75
N ARG A 74 -6.11 -20.32 -1.81
CA ARG A 74 -6.78 -19.07 -2.17
C ARG A 74 -7.74 -18.59 -1.08
N ASP A 75 -8.53 -19.50 -0.52
CA ASP A 75 -9.50 -19.20 0.54
C ASP A 75 -8.83 -18.80 1.87
N ASN A 76 -7.48 -18.85 1.96
CA ASN A 76 -6.74 -18.27 3.09
C ASN A 76 -6.52 -16.76 2.97
N TYR A 77 -6.86 -16.10 1.86
CA TYR A 77 -6.70 -14.65 1.70
C TYR A 77 -8.05 -13.97 1.54
N ASP A 78 -8.23 -12.87 2.26
CA ASP A 78 -9.44 -12.05 2.24
C ASP A 78 -9.32 -10.89 1.25
N LEU A 79 -8.11 -10.35 1.07
CA LEU A 79 -7.82 -9.20 0.22
C LEU A 79 -6.67 -9.47 -0.75
N PHE A 80 -6.86 -9.03 -1.99
CA PHE A 80 -5.85 -9.11 -3.04
C PHE A 80 -5.56 -7.72 -3.59
N TYR A 81 -4.29 -7.38 -3.72
CA TYR A 81 -3.84 -6.08 -4.23
C TYR A 81 -2.77 -6.23 -5.30
N VAL A 82 -2.79 -5.31 -6.26
CA VAL A 82 -1.61 -4.93 -7.04
C VAL A 82 -1.11 -3.57 -6.56
N MET A 83 0.19 -3.33 -6.66
CA MET A 83 0.83 -2.09 -6.25
C MET A 83 1.90 -1.70 -7.25
N TYR A 84 1.77 -0.51 -7.85
CA TYR A 84 2.70 -0.02 -8.87
C TYR A 84 2.71 1.51 -8.93
N ASP A 85 3.74 2.05 -9.55
CA ASP A 85 3.92 3.48 -9.78
C ASP A 85 3.30 3.93 -11.10
N LYS A 86 3.00 5.23 -11.22
CA LYS A 86 2.44 5.79 -12.46
C LYS A 86 3.40 5.63 -13.64
N ASP A 87 4.68 5.92 -13.42
CA ASP A 87 5.69 6.03 -14.46
C ASP A 87 5.17 6.77 -15.70
N GLU A 88 5.32 6.17 -16.88
CA GLU A 88 4.88 6.74 -18.16
C GLU A 88 3.44 6.30 -18.53
N GLN A 89 2.72 5.63 -17.63
CA GLN A 89 1.37 5.14 -17.92
C GLN A 89 0.35 6.26 -17.98
N THR A 90 -0.53 6.17 -18.98
CA THR A 90 -1.64 7.10 -19.15
C THR A 90 -2.71 6.88 -18.08
N THR A 91 -3.51 7.90 -17.81
CA THR A 91 -4.68 7.82 -16.92
C THR A 91 -5.64 6.72 -17.34
N GLU A 92 -5.91 6.61 -18.64
CA GLU A 92 -6.74 5.54 -19.21
C GLU A 92 -6.17 4.14 -18.91
N SER A 93 -4.86 3.96 -19.03
CA SER A 93 -4.20 2.69 -18.72
C SER A 93 -4.39 2.30 -17.25
N ILE A 94 -4.26 3.26 -16.33
CA ILE A 94 -4.45 3.04 -14.89
C ILE A 94 -5.92 2.72 -14.59
N GLU A 95 -6.86 3.43 -15.20
CA GLU A 95 -8.28 3.10 -15.07
C GLU A 95 -8.62 1.72 -15.60
N ASN A 96 -8.04 1.32 -16.74
CA ASN A 96 -8.22 0.00 -17.32
C ASN A 96 -7.70 -1.08 -16.37
N ALA A 97 -6.53 -0.89 -15.76
CA ALA A 97 -6.00 -1.78 -14.74
C ALA A 97 -6.92 -1.90 -13.52
N VAL A 98 -7.44 -0.77 -13.01
CA VAL A 98 -8.41 -0.75 -11.90
C VAL A 98 -9.69 -1.53 -12.27
N ARG A 99 -10.27 -1.26 -13.44
CA ARG A 99 -11.47 -1.95 -13.95
C ARG A 99 -11.21 -3.44 -14.16
N CYS A 100 -10.03 -3.81 -14.67
CA CYS A 100 -9.61 -5.20 -14.86
C CYS A 100 -9.63 -5.94 -13.50
N GLY A 101 -8.97 -5.39 -12.48
CA GLY A 101 -8.93 -5.97 -11.14
C GLY A 101 -10.31 -6.13 -10.48
N GLN A 102 -11.18 -5.13 -10.64
CA GLN A 102 -12.54 -5.12 -10.08
C GLN A 102 -13.48 -6.17 -10.68
N ARG A 103 -13.27 -6.54 -11.95
CA ARG A 103 -14.09 -7.52 -12.68
C ARG A 103 -13.78 -8.96 -12.27
N HIS A 104 -12.64 -9.22 -11.64
CA HIS A 104 -12.24 -10.58 -11.24
C HIS A 104 -12.89 -11.03 -9.92
N ARG A 105 -12.93 -12.36 -9.73
CA ARG A 105 -13.39 -13.01 -8.49
C ARG A 105 -12.33 -14.04 -8.04
N PRO A 106 -11.64 -13.81 -6.91
CA PRO A 106 -11.75 -12.65 -6.02
C PRO A 106 -11.36 -11.33 -6.70
N GLU A 107 -11.90 -10.21 -6.18
CA GLU A 107 -11.55 -8.87 -6.64
C GLU A 107 -10.08 -8.57 -6.33
N ILE A 108 -9.39 -7.88 -7.25
CA ILE A 108 -8.03 -7.39 -7.05
C ILE A 108 -8.05 -5.87 -7.03
N LYS A 109 -7.73 -5.27 -5.88
CA LYS A 109 -7.68 -3.82 -5.70
C LYS A 109 -6.35 -3.25 -6.18
N THR A 110 -6.37 -2.00 -6.62
CA THR A 110 -5.16 -1.30 -7.08
C THR A 110 -4.65 -0.32 -6.03
N ILE A 111 -3.38 -0.45 -5.67
CA ILE A 111 -2.59 0.56 -4.98
C ILE A 111 -1.73 1.25 -6.04
N PHE A 112 -1.78 2.57 -6.04
CA PHE A 112 -1.23 3.42 -7.09
C PHE A 112 -0.54 4.62 -6.45
N SER A 113 0.65 4.96 -6.96
CA SER A 113 1.38 6.18 -6.58
C SER A 113 1.75 7.01 -7.80
N ASN A 114 1.51 8.31 -7.73
CA ASN A 114 1.91 9.29 -8.73
C ASN A 114 2.88 10.30 -8.08
N GLU A 115 4.13 10.43 -8.50
CA GLU A 115 4.81 9.63 -9.54
C GLU A 115 5.37 8.31 -9.02
N CYS A 116 5.66 8.20 -7.73
CA CYS A 116 6.25 6.98 -7.16
C CYS A 116 5.94 6.76 -5.69
N PHE A 117 6.17 5.52 -5.24
CA PHE A 117 5.91 5.09 -3.87
C PHE A 117 6.73 5.86 -2.82
N GLU A 118 7.85 6.46 -3.20
CA GLU A 118 8.66 7.30 -2.31
C GLU A 118 7.89 8.47 -1.68
N LEU A 119 6.79 8.93 -2.28
CA LEU A 119 5.87 9.85 -1.63
C LEU A 119 5.44 9.35 -0.25
N TRP A 120 5.03 8.09 -0.15
CA TRP A 120 4.61 7.50 1.11
C TRP A 120 5.75 7.40 2.13
N LEU A 121 6.97 7.14 1.66
CA LEU A 121 8.14 7.11 2.54
C LEU A 121 8.45 8.50 3.08
N LEU A 122 8.36 9.53 2.24
CA LEU A 122 8.60 10.92 2.65
C LEU A 122 7.58 11.41 3.67
N LEU A 123 6.31 10.98 3.54
CA LEU A 123 5.25 11.32 4.49
C LEU A 123 5.56 10.90 5.94
N HIS A 124 6.46 9.94 6.17
CA HIS A 124 6.91 9.60 7.53
C HIS A 124 7.66 10.74 8.24
N PHE A 125 8.11 11.75 7.50
CA PHE A 125 8.92 12.84 8.04
C PHE A 125 8.23 14.18 7.91
N GLU A 126 7.45 14.40 6.86
CA GLU A 126 6.88 15.71 6.54
C GLU A 126 5.63 15.62 5.66
N GLU A 127 4.80 16.66 5.72
CA GLU A 127 3.68 16.84 4.80
C GLU A 127 4.16 17.19 3.38
N VAL A 128 3.43 16.70 2.37
CA VAL A 128 3.66 17.04 0.97
C VAL A 128 2.36 17.57 0.38
N ASN A 129 2.31 18.88 0.13
CA ASN A 129 1.09 19.60 -0.28
C ASN A 129 1.23 20.35 -1.61
N ARG A 130 2.31 20.08 -2.35
CA ARG A 130 2.61 20.69 -3.65
C ARG A 130 3.12 19.63 -4.61
N TYR A 131 3.02 19.95 -5.89
CA TYR A 131 3.62 19.16 -6.96
C TYR A 131 5.08 18.84 -6.67
N MET A 132 5.47 17.56 -6.85
CA MET A 132 6.82 17.07 -6.65
C MET A 132 7.14 16.04 -7.72
N THR A 133 8.22 16.24 -8.48
CA THR A 133 8.73 15.18 -9.34
C THR A 133 9.35 14.06 -8.50
N ARG A 134 9.55 12.89 -9.11
CA ARG A 134 10.36 11.81 -8.54
C ARG A 134 11.72 12.26 -8.00
N GLU A 135 12.44 13.10 -8.74
CA GLU A 135 13.73 13.63 -8.28
C GLU A 135 13.58 14.58 -7.09
N ASN A 136 12.49 15.36 -7.03
CA ASN A 136 12.20 16.18 -5.85
C ASN A 136 11.92 15.29 -4.63
N LEU A 137 11.15 14.22 -4.78
CA LEU A 137 10.88 13.27 -3.69
C LEU A 137 12.19 12.62 -3.20
N TYR A 138 13.07 12.20 -4.12
CA TYR A 138 14.36 11.61 -3.76
C TYR A 138 15.25 12.60 -3.01
N GLY A 139 15.42 13.83 -3.52
CA GLY A 139 16.24 14.84 -2.84
C GLY A 139 15.69 15.22 -1.45
N ARG A 140 14.37 15.18 -1.27
CA ARG A 140 13.74 15.37 0.05
C ARG A 140 14.03 14.20 0.97
N LEU A 141 13.92 12.96 0.48
CA LEU A 141 14.29 11.75 1.24
C LEU A 141 15.76 11.77 1.65
N GLU A 142 16.67 12.12 0.74
CA GLU A 142 18.11 12.26 1.03
C GLU A 142 18.35 13.24 2.19
N LYS A 143 17.63 14.38 2.18
CA LYS A 143 17.74 15.39 3.23
C LYS A 143 17.21 14.91 4.58
N VAL A 144 16.00 14.35 4.64
CA VAL A 144 15.37 13.93 5.91
C VAL A 144 16.02 12.67 6.50
N LEU A 145 16.65 11.85 5.66
CA LEU A 145 17.41 10.66 6.08
C LEU A 145 18.89 10.95 6.32
N HIS A 146 19.36 12.18 6.03
CA HIS A 146 20.77 12.58 6.10
C HIS A 146 21.70 11.65 5.30
N LEU A 147 21.27 11.26 4.09
CA LEU A 147 22.07 10.42 3.20
C LEU A 147 23.29 11.19 2.68
N LYS A 148 24.43 10.51 2.59
CA LYS A 148 25.69 11.09 2.08
C LYS A 148 25.86 10.94 0.57
N ASP A 149 24.98 10.17 -0.07
CA ASP A 149 25.00 9.84 -1.49
C ASP A 149 23.53 9.67 -1.94
N SER A 150 23.29 9.48 -3.24
CA SER A 150 21.95 9.49 -3.82
C SER A 150 21.06 8.40 -3.21
N TYR A 151 19.79 8.74 -2.95
CA TYR A 151 18.76 7.81 -2.47
C TYR A 151 18.65 6.55 -3.35
N ARG A 152 18.97 6.66 -4.64
CA ARG A 152 19.01 5.53 -5.58
C ARG A 152 19.92 4.38 -5.11
N ASN A 153 20.93 4.68 -4.30
CA ASN A 153 21.89 3.71 -3.77
C ASN A 153 21.48 3.11 -2.40
N PHE A 154 20.45 3.66 -1.73
CA PHE A 154 20.05 3.26 -0.36
C PHE A 154 18.60 2.73 -0.27
N LYS A 155 17.96 2.43 -1.40
CA LYS A 155 16.53 2.06 -1.47
C LYS A 155 16.18 0.80 -0.65
N GLY A 156 14.89 0.64 -0.39
CA GLY A 156 14.34 -0.59 0.20
C GLY A 156 14.65 -0.75 1.69
N ALA A 157 15.30 -1.86 2.06
CA ALA A 157 15.41 -2.29 3.46
C ALA A 157 16.23 -1.32 4.33
N GLU A 158 17.19 -0.58 3.77
CA GLU A 158 17.99 0.38 4.52
C GLU A 158 17.17 1.60 4.94
N VAL A 159 16.39 2.17 4.02
CA VAL A 159 15.46 3.26 4.30
C VAL A 159 14.40 2.82 5.33
N CYS A 160 13.91 1.58 5.26
CA CYS A 160 12.90 1.06 6.19
C CYS A 160 13.32 1.13 7.67
N LYS A 161 14.62 1.14 7.99
CA LYS A 161 15.14 1.27 9.36
C LYS A 161 14.70 2.58 10.03
N TYR A 162 14.42 3.62 9.26
CA TYR A 162 14.04 4.95 9.76
C TYR A 162 12.53 5.16 9.88
N LEU A 163 11.73 4.24 9.34
CA LEU A 163 10.29 4.42 9.12
C LEU A 163 9.41 3.74 10.18
N GLU A 164 9.89 2.65 10.81
CA GLU A 164 9.07 1.78 11.65
C GLU A 164 8.28 2.54 12.72
N GLU A 165 8.91 3.47 13.43
CA GLU A 165 8.27 4.25 14.50
C GLU A 165 7.46 5.46 14.00
N LYS A 166 7.54 5.77 12.70
CA LYS A 166 6.92 6.96 12.10
C LYS A 166 5.69 6.66 11.26
N VAL A 167 5.18 5.42 11.25
CA VAL A 167 4.00 5.04 10.47
C VAL A 167 2.79 5.91 10.82
N ALA A 168 2.55 6.19 12.11
CA ALA A 168 1.47 7.08 12.55
C ALA A 168 1.65 8.53 12.04
N ILE A 169 2.90 9.02 11.98
CA ILE A 169 3.22 10.34 11.42
C ILE A 169 2.92 10.37 9.91
N ALA A 170 3.27 9.31 9.17
CA ALA A 170 2.93 9.21 7.74
C ALA A 170 1.43 9.32 7.48
N PHE A 171 0.66 8.69 8.34
CA PHE A 171 -0.79 8.78 8.36
C PHE A 171 -1.29 10.20 8.66
N GLN A 172 -0.74 10.88 9.67
CA GLN A 172 -1.08 12.28 9.99
C GLN A 172 -0.71 13.25 8.87
N ASN A 173 0.42 13.03 8.20
CA ASN A 173 0.91 13.86 7.10
C ASN A 173 0.20 13.60 5.76
N THR A 174 -0.59 12.52 5.67
CA THR A 174 -1.34 12.17 4.46
C THR A 174 -2.45 13.18 4.21
N ASN A 175 -2.58 13.64 2.95
CA ASN A 175 -3.73 14.44 2.55
C ASN A 175 -5.03 13.65 2.77
N LYS A 176 -5.92 14.18 3.63
CA LYS A 176 -7.17 13.53 4.03
C LYS A 176 -8.09 13.19 2.85
N ASN A 177 -8.01 13.94 1.74
CA ASN A 177 -8.80 13.67 0.54
C ASN A 177 -8.41 12.35 -0.14
N TRP A 178 -7.22 11.81 0.13
CA TRP A 178 -6.77 10.54 -0.45
C TRP A 178 -7.45 9.31 0.16
N PHE A 179 -8.23 9.48 1.25
CA PHE A 179 -9.04 8.40 1.83
C PHE A 179 -10.38 8.17 1.13
N SER A 180 -10.81 9.04 0.21
CA SER A 180 -11.97 8.77 -0.65
C SER A 180 -11.62 7.80 -1.79
N PRO A 181 -12.60 7.23 -2.53
CA PRO A 181 -12.33 6.31 -3.64
C PRO A 181 -11.35 6.85 -4.69
N LEU A 182 -10.70 5.94 -5.43
CA LEU A 182 -9.81 6.30 -6.53
C LEU A 182 -10.67 6.67 -7.75
N GLU A 183 -10.55 7.92 -8.19
CA GLU A 183 -11.28 8.53 -9.30
C GLU A 183 -10.28 9.20 -10.26
N GLU A 184 -10.69 9.48 -11.49
CA GLU A 184 -9.82 10.02 -12.56
C GLU A 184 -9.00 11.25 -12.11
N MET A 185 -9.65 12.20 -11.42
CA MET A 185 -9.00 13.41 -10.91
C MET A 185 -7.78 13.10 -10.03
N LYS A 186 -7.85 12.03 -9.22
CA LYS A 186 -6.76 11.61 -8.33
C LYS A 186 -5.66 10.87 -9.06
N ILE A 187 -5.98 10.14 -10.13
CA ILE A 187 -4.98 9.50 -10.99
C ILE A 187 -4.09 10.57 -11.67
N ASN A 188 -4.66 11.75 -11.91
CA ASN A 188 -3.95 12.91 -12.46
C ASN A 188 -3.27 13.78 -11.39
N GLU A 189 -3.64 13.67 -10.11
CA GLU A 189 -3.03 14.43 -9.00
C GLU A 189 -1.58 14.02 -8.79
N ASN A 190 -0.67 15.01 -8.72
CA ASN A 190 0.75 14.79 -8.46
C ASN A 190 1.25 15.73 -7.33
N PRO A 191 1.87 15.21 -6.26
CA PRO A 191 2.03 13.77 -5.99
C PRO A 191 0.76 13.20 -5.33
N TYR A 192 0.48 11.92 -5.53
CA TYR A 192 -0.67 11.20 -4.98
C TYR A 192 -0.32 9.76 -4.63
N THR A 193 -0.93 9.21 -3.57
CA THR A 193 -0.95 7.76 -3.36
C THR A 193 -2.20 7.36 -2.59
N ASN A 194 -2.86 6.28 -3.00
CA ASN A 194 -3.97 5.69 -2.22
C ASN A 194 -3.48 4.65 -1.19
N PHE A 195 -2.17 4.42 -1.09
CA PHE A 195 -1.61 3.44 -0.15
C PHE A 195 -2.04 3.63 1.31
N PRO A 196 -2.06 4.84 1.92
CA PRO A 196 -2.54 5.00 3.29
C PRO A 196 -3.98 4.48 3.50
N LYS A 197 -4.88 4.75 2.55
CA LYS A 197 -6.26 4.24 2.59
C LYS A 197 -6.29 2.71 2.59
N GLU A 198 -5.55 2.08 1.69
CA GLU A 198 -5.51 0.62 1.58
C GLU A 198 -4.79 -0.03 2.76
N LEU A 199 -3.72 0.59 3.27
CA LEU A 199 -3.03 0.14 4.48
C LEU A 199 -3.95 0.20 5.71
N TYR A 200 -4.77 1.24 5.82
CA TYR A 200 -5.77 1.35 6.89
C TYR A 200 -6.80 0.19 6.84
N GLU A 201 -7.20 -0.24 5.63
CA GLU A 201 -8.05 -1.40 5.43
C GLU A 201 -7.33 -2.72 5.79
N MET A 202 -6.08 -2.89 5.35
CA MET A 202 -5.25 -4.06 5.66
C MET A 202 -5.03 -4.26 7.17
N LEU A 203 -4.91 -3.15 7.92
CA LEU A 203 -4.70 -3.15 9.37
C LEU A 203 -6.01 -3.18 10.18
N ALA A 204 -7.15 -3.44 9.54
CA ALA A 204 -8.47 -3.55 10.16
C ALA A 204 -8.87 -2.33 11.01
N GLN A 205 -8.44 -1.12 10.62
CA GLN A 205 -8.95 0.17 11.11
C GLN A 205 -8.77 0.44 12.63
N LYS A 206 -7.90 -0.30 13.32
CA LYS A 206 -7.72 -0.19 14.79
C LYS A 206 -6.28 -0.02 15.25
N GLU A 207 -5.31 -0.15 14.36
CA GLU A 207 -3.88 -0.07 14.70
C GLU A 207 -3.23 1.23 14.25
N VAL A 208 -4.06 2.13 13.75
CA VAL A 208 -3.70 3.46 13.27
C VAL A 208 -4.75 4.41 13.85
N ASP A 209 -4.71 4.58 15.17
CA ASP A 209 -5.45 5.66 15.81
C ASP A 209 -4.67 6.95 15.53
N PHE A 210 -5.30 7.89 14.82
CA PHE A 210 -4.72 9.17 14.39
C PHE A 210 -4.79 10.23 15.50
#